data_AF-L9WHG8-F1
#
_entry.id   AF-L9WHG8-F1
#
_cell.length_a   1.000
_cell.length_b   1.000
_cell.length_c   1.000
_cell.angle_alpha   90.00
_cell.angle_beta   90.00
_cell.angle_gamma   90.00
#
_symmetry.space_group_name_H-M   'P 1'
#
loop_
_entity.id
_entity.type
_entity.pdbx_description
1 polymer ?
#
loop_
_entity_poly.entity_id
_entity_poly.type
_entity_poly.pdbx_seq_one_letter_code
_entity_poly.pdbx_strand_id
1 'polypeptide(L)' 'MKVVYKPGNAYEEINCFDFREYEHGIVLHNEEGYNIGYVPHEILSHIEPHEGEKLAFEDGQPPEPYGDDDEDDEDDDE' A
#
# COMPACT_ATOMS: atom_id res chain seq x y z
N MET A 1 11.51 0.23 -5.43
CA MET A 1 10.40 0.75 -4.65
C MET A 1 10.91 0.88 -3.24
N LYS A 2 10.37 1.82 -2.46
CA LYS A 2 10.79 2.02 -1.07
C LYS A 2 9.58 1.93 -0.16
N VAL A 3 9.64 1.04 0.83
CA VAL A 3 8.58 0.86 1.81
C VAL A 3 8.97 1.62 3.07
N VAL A 4 8.09 2.51 3.52
CA VAL A 4 8.27 3.29 4.76
C VAL A 4 7.33 2.73 5.84
N TYR A 5 7.89 2.39 6.98
CA TYR A 5 7.16 1.81 8.10
C TYR A 5 7.64 2.39 9.44
N LYS A 6 6.84 2.23 10.49
CA LYS A 6 7.08 2.88 11.78
C LYS A 6 7.04 1.86 12.93
N PRO A 7 8.14 1.14 13.19
CA PRO A 7 8.23 0.26 14.35
C PRO A 7 8.37 1.12 15.62
N GLY A 8 7.25 1.37 16.29
CA GLY A 8 7.20 2.21 17.49
C GLY A 8 7.27 3.71 17.18
N ASN A 9 8.37 4.37 17.55
CA ASN A 9 8.48 5.84 17.53
C ASN A 9 9.31 6.42 16.38
N ALA A 10 10.06 5.59 15.64
CA ALA A 10 10.91 6.03 14.53
C ALA A 10 10.37 5.50 13.20
N TYR A 11 10.59 6.24 12.12
CA TYR A 11 10.36 5.76 10.76
C TYR A 11 11.58 5.00 10.27
N GLU A 12 11.34 3.88 9.62
CA GLU A 12 12.33 3.08 8.91
C GLU A 12 11.92 2.88 7.45
N GLU A 13 12.91 2.60 6.61
CA GLU A 13 12.74 2.50 5.16
C GLU A 13 13.47 1.26 4.64
N ILE A 14 12.78 0.44 3.83
CA ILE A 14 13.39 -0.70 3.14
C ILE A 14 13.20 -0.53 1.63
N ASN A 15 14.30 -0.66 0.88
CA ASN A 15 14.26 -0.73 -0.56
C ASN A 15 13.94 -2.15 -1.01
N CYS A 16 12.93 -2.31 -1.87
CA CYS A 16 12.53 -3.58 -2.46
C CYS A 16 12.27 -3.43 -3.96
N PHE A 17 12.31 -4.56 -4.67
CA PHE A 17 11.94 -4.60 -6.09
C PHE A 17 10.43 -4.74 -6.25
N ASP A 18 9.83 -5.67 -5.48
CA ASP A 18 8.41 -5.97 -5.50
C ASP A 18 7.91 -6.30 -4.07
N PHE A 19 6.60 -6.30 -3.86
CA PHE A 19 5.99 -6.77 -2.61
C PHE A 19 4.75 -7.61 -2.88
N ARG A 20 4.46 -8.53 -1.96
CA ARG A 20 3.21 -9.29 -1.95
C ARG A 20 2.45 -8.99 -0.68
N GLU A 21 1.20 -8.59 -0.85
CA GLU A 21 0.28 -8.36 0.25
C GLU A 21 -0.34 -9.67 0.77
N TYR A 22 -0.46 -9.74 2.08
CA TYR A 22 -1.11 -10.79 2.83
C TYR A 22 -2.04 -10.16 3.86
N GLU A 23 -2.91 -10.97 4.48
CA GLU A 23 -3.94 -10.51 5.42
C GLU A 23 -3.40 -9.60 6.55
N HIS A 24 -2.16 -9.83 7.01
CA HIS A 24 -1.59 -9.12 8.16
C HIS A 24 -0.42 -8.20 7.83
N GLY A 25 -0.01 -8.10 6.55
CA GLY A 25 1.18 -7.37 6.18
C GLY A 25 1.67 -7.67 4.77
N ILE A 26 2.77 -7.04 4.41
CA ILE A 26 3.42 -7.21 3.11
C ILE A 26 4.77 -7.92 3.27
N VAL A 27 5.06 -8.83 2.35
CA VAL A 27 6.40 -9.43 2.20
C VAL A 27 7.12 -8.73 1.06
N LEU A 28 8.35 -8.29 1.33
CA LEU A 28 9.19 -7.57 0.39
C LEU A 28 10.13 -8.54 -0.32
N HIS A 29 10.28 -8.39 -1.63
CA HIS A 29 11.17 -9.20 -2.46
C HIS A 29 12.27 -8.34 -3.11
N ASN A 30 13.45 -8.94 -3.32
CA ASN A 30 14.51 -8.36 -4.14
C ASN A 30 14.33 -8.69 -5.64
N GLU A 31 15.26 -8.23 -6.48
CA GLU A 31 15.24 -8.46 -7.94
C GLU A 31 15.30 -9.95 -8.33
N GLU A 32 15.85 -10.79 -7.45
CA GLU A 32 15.94 -12.24 -7.66
C GLU A 32 14.70 -12.99 -7.15
N GLY A 33 13.74 -12.28 -6.55
CA GLY A 33 12.51 -12.84 -5.98
C GLY A 33 12.67 -13.40 -4.56
N TYR A 34 13.79 -13.15 -3.88
CA TYR A 34 13.99 -13.58 -2.49
C TYR A 34 13.32 -12.64 -1.51
N ASN A 35 12.75 -13.21 -0.45
CA ASN A 35 12.17 -12.46 0.66
C ASN A 35 13.28 -11.72 1.41
N ILE A 36 13.18 -10.39 1.47
CA ILE A 36 14.14 -9.51 2.14
C ILE A 36 13.54 -8.79 3.35
N GLY A 37 12.23 -8.85 3.53
CA GLY A 37 11.58 -8.22 4.68
C GLY A 37 10.09 -8.58 4.78
N TYR A 38 9.53 -8.31 5.95
CA TYR A 38 8.10 -8.37 6.21
C TYR A 38 7.70 -7.13 7.00
N VAL A 39 6.62 -6.47 6.58
CA VAL A 39 6.09 -5.27 7.23
C VAL A 39 4.62 -5.51 7.58
N PRO A 40 4.27 -5.59 8.87
CA PRO A 40 2.87 -5.66 9.31
C PRO A 40 2.08 -4.42 8.88
N HIS A 41 0.79 -4.60 8.54
CA HIS A 41 -0.09 -3.47 8.22
C HIS A 41 -0.21 -2.46 9.35
N GLU A 42 -0.14 -2.91 10.61
CA GLU A 42 -0.20 -2.04 11.79
C GLU A 42 0.89 -0.96 11.81
N ILE A 43 2.07 -1.26 11.25
CA ILE A 43 3.21 -0.34 11.23
C ILE A 43 3.55 0.18 9.83
N LEU A 44 2.84 -0.28 8.80
CA LEU A 44 3.04 0.17 7.43
C LEU A 44 2.55 1.62 7.30
N SER A 45 3.43 2.53 6.85
CA SER A 45 3.05 3.93 6.67
C SER A 45 2.63 4.21 5.23
N HIS A 46 3.52 3.98 4.27
CA HIS A 46 3.25 4.15 2.84
C HIS A 46 4.37 3.51 2.01
N ILE A 47 4.11 3.35 0.71
CA ILE A 47 5.05 2.78 -0.25
C ILE A 47 5.35 3.84 -1.30
N GLU A 48 6.62 4.20 -1.45
CA GLU A 48 7.08 5.09 -2.51
C GLU A 48 7.50 4.29 -3.75
N PRO A 49 6.84 4.52 -4.92
CA PRO A 49 7.22 3.86 -6.16
C PRO A 49 8.63 4.28 -6.61
N HIS A 50 9.25 3.50 -7.49
CA HIS A 50 10.50 3.90 -8.12
C HIS A 50 10.35 5.27 -8.80
N GLU A 51 11.40 6.09 -8.82
CA GLU A 51 11.35 7.42 -9.44
C GLU A 51 10.87 7.40 -10.91
N GLY A 52 11.07 6.29 -11.62
CA GLY A 52 10.60 6.07 -13.00
C GLY A 52 9.17 5.55 -13.15
N GLU A 53 8.50 5.17 -12.06
CA GLU A 53 7.12 4.64 -12.05
C GLU A 53 6.12 5.59 -11.38
N LYS A 54 6.56 6.80 -11.00
CA LYS A 54 5.65 7.84 -10.51
C LYS A 54 4.62 8.16 -11.61
N LEU A 55 3.38 7.72 -11.42
CA LEU A 55 2.25 8.21 -12.20
C LEU A 55 2.16 9.72 -11.94
N ALA A 56 2.43 10.51 -12.98
CA ALA A 56 2.18 11.93 -12.94
C ALA A 56 0.66 12.10 -12.91
N PHE A 57 0.10 12.39 -11.73
CA PHE A 57 -1.27 12.85 -11.64
C PHE A 57 -1.32 14.22 -12.33
N GLU A 58 -2.11 14.34 -13.41
CA GLU A 58 -2.42 15.66 -13.98
C GLU A 58 -3.14 16.48 -12.90
N ASP A 59 -2.64 17.69 -12.68
CA ASP A 59 -3.07 18.66 -11.68
C ASP A 59 -4.60 18.81 -11.66
N GLY A 60 -5.26 18.32 -10.60
CA GLY A 60 -6.65 18.70 -10.29
C GLY A 60 -7.66 17.58 -10.04
N GLN A 61 -7.34 16.30 -10.27
CA GLN A 61 -8.26 15.21 -9.95
C GLN A 61 -7.79 14.50 -8.66
N PRO A 62 -8.54 14.58 -7.53
CA PRO A 62 -8.23 13.73 -6.38
C PRO A 62 -8.31 12.25 -6.83
N PRO A 63 -7.41 11.37 -6.35
CA PRO A 63 -7.55 9.94 -6.62
C PRO A 63 -8.93 9.52 -6.15
N GLU A 64 -9.70 8.86 -7.02
CA GLU A 64 -10.96 8.29 -6.59
C GLU A 64 -10.68 7.38 -5.40
N PRO A 65 -11.36 7.57 -4.26
CA PRO A 65 -11.18 6.68 -3.13
C PRO A 65 -11.50 5.27 -3.61
N TYR A 66 -10.55 4.35 -3.46
CA TYR A 66 -10.85 2.93 -3.47
C TYR A 66 -11.65 2.63 -2.18
N GLY A 67 -12.93 2.93 -2.22
CA GLY A 67 -13.95 2.69 -1.21
C GLY A 67 -15.26 3.11 -1.84
N ASP A 68 -16.35 2.38 -1.81
CA ASP A 68 -16.84 1.45 -0.81
C ASP A 68 -18.07 0.86 -1.52
N ASP A 69 -18.10 -0.45 -1.83
CA ASP A 69 -19.32 -1.07 -2.39
C ASP A 69 -20.25 -1.43 -1.23
N ASP A 70 -20.66 -0.42 -0.48
CA ASP A 70 -21.72 -0.48 0.51
C ASP A 70 -22.61 0.72 0.21
N GLU A 71 -23.75 0.47 -0.45
CA GLU A 71 -25.05 1.15 -0.29
C GLU A 71 -25.97 0.83 -1.49
N ASP A 72 -26.76 -0.23 -1.37
CA ASP A 72 -28.13 -0.23 -1.90
C ASP A 72 -29.05 -0.78 -0.80
N ASP A 73 -29.34 0.10 0.16
CA ASP A 73 -30.44 -0.02 1.10
C ASP A 73 -31.67 0.59 0.42
N GLU A 74 -32.60 -0.25 -0.06
CA GLU A 74 -33.98 0.16 -0.32
C GLU A 74 -34.93 -0.77 0.45
N ASP A 75 -35.47 -0.18 1.51
CA ASP A 75 -36.60 -0.57 2.34
C ASP A 75 -37.92 -0.72 1.52
N ASP A 76 -38.95 -1.29 2.17
CA ASP A 76 -40.40 -1.15 1.90
C ASP A 76 -41.18 -2.23 1.08
N ASP A 77 -42.05 -2.92 1.85
CA ASP A 77 -43.39 -3.49 1.58
C ASP A 77 -43.69 -4.46 0.41
N GLU A 78 -44.00 -5.74 0.73
CA GLU A 78 -45.37 -6.34 0.67
C GLU A 78 -45.45 -7.72 1.38
#